data_AF-A0A227IRY2-F1
#
_entry.id   AF-A0A227IRY2-F1
#
_cell.length_a   1.000
_cell.length_b   1.000
_cell.length_c   1.000
_cell.angle_alpha   90.00
_cell.angle_beta   90.00
_cell.angle_gamma   90.00
#
_symmetry.space_group_name_H-M   'P 1'
#
loop_
_entity.id
_entity.type
_entity.pdbx_description
1 polymer ?
#
loop_
_entity_poly.entity_id
_entity_poly.type
_entity_poly.pdbx_seq_one_letter_code
_entity_poly.pdbx_strand_id
1 'polypeptide(L)'
;RALEAAGVPIIGTSPDAIDRAEDRERFQAAVERLGLLQPQNATVTAMEQAVEKSREIGFPLVVRPSYVLGGRAMEIVYDEQ
;
A
#
# COMPACT_ATOMS: atom_id res chain seq x y z
N ARG A 1 3.00 3.00 -16.13
CA ARG A 1 2.34 2.07 -17.06
C ARG A 1 1.96 2.72 -18.41
N ALA A 2 1.33 3.91 -18.43
CA ALA A 2 0.87 4.54 -19.69
C ALA A 2 1.98 4.72 -20.76
N LEU A 3 3.19 5.15 -20.37
CA LEU A 3 4.31 5.33 -21.30
C LEU A 3 4.83 4.00 -21.87
N GLU A 4 4.99 2.98 -21.01
CA GLU A 4 5.38 1.63 -21.44
C GLU A 4 4.32 1.00 -22.37
N ALA A 5 3.03 1.15 -22.03
CA ALA A 5 1.92 0.71 -22.88
C ALA A 5 1.86 1.46 -24.22
N ALA A 6 2.37 2.70 -24.26
CA ALA A 6 2.52 3.49 -25.48
C ALA A 6 3.81 3.16 -26.27
N GLY A 7 4.60 2.17 -25.83
CA GLY A 7 5.82 1.72 -26.51
C GLY A 7 7.07 2.52 -26.19
N VAL A 8 7.04 3.38 -25.16
CA VAL A 8 8.23 4.14 -24.74
C VAL A 8 9.20 3.21 -24.01
N PRO A 9 10.48 3.13 -24.42
CA PRO A 9 11.47 2.27 -23.78
C PRO A 9 11.90 2.88 -22.44
N ILE A 10 11.25 2.43 -21.36
CA ILE A 10 11.63 2.82 -19.99
C ILE A 10 12.87 2.02 -19.57
N ILE A 11 13.92 2.74 -19.20
CA ILE A 11 15.19 2.17 -18.73
C ILE A 11 15.27 2.14 -17.20
N GLY A 12 16.11 1.26 -16.64
CA GLY A 12 16.28 1.11 -15.19
C GLY A 12 15.25 0.18 -14.58
N THR A 13 14.68 0.57 -13.43
CA THR A 13 13.63 -0.23 -12.75
C THR A 13 12.36 -0.21 -13.59
N SER A 14 11.87 -1.41 -13.94
CA SER A 14 10.65 -1.54 -14.75
C SER A 14 9.43 -0.89 -14.07
N PRO A 15 8.46 -0.38 -14.85
CA PRO A 15 7.22 0.16 -14.29
C PRO A 15 6.45 -0.83 -13.43
N ASP A 16 6.46 -2.13 -13.77
CA ASP A 16 5.85 -3.17 -12.93
C ASP A 16 6.56 -3.32 -11.58
N ALA A 17 7.89 -3.25 -11.56
CA ALA A 17 8.65 -3.32 -10.32
C ALA A 17 8.43 -2.09 -9.43
N ILE A 18 8.33 -0.89 -10.03
CA ILE A 18 7.94 0.33 -9.31
C ILE A 18 6.54 0.17 -8.73
N ASP A 19 5.59 -0.27 -9.55
CA ASP A 19 4.20 -0.45 -9.16
C ASP A 19 4.03 -1.47 -8.03
N ARG A 20 4.82 -2.56 -8.04
CA ARG A 20 4.86 -3.54 -6.96
C ARG A 20 5.31 -2.95 -5.61
N ALA A 21 6.10 -1.87 -5.63
CA ALA A 21 6.56 -1.20 -4.42
C ALA A 21 5.61 -0.06 -3.99
N GLU A 22 5.04 0.66 -4.95
CA GLU A 22 4.12 1.79 -4.71
C GLU A 22 2.70 1.35 -4.33
N ASP A 23 2.25 0.20 -4.86
CA ASP A 23 1.00 -0.44 -4.48
C ASP A 23 1.18 -1.25 -3.19
N ARG A 24 0.43 -0.88 -2.15
CA ARG A 24 0.56 -1.48 -0.82
C ARG A 24 0.16 -2.95 -0.78
N GLU A 25 -0.81 -3.38 -1.58
CA GLU A 25 -1.28 -4.76 -1.61
C GLU A 25 -0.23 -5.65 -2.28
N ARG A 26 0.31 -5.17 -3.42
CA ARG A 26 1.40 -5.87 -4.11
C ARG A 26 2.67 -5.93 -3.25
N PHE A 27 2.95 -4.88 -2.50
CA PHE A 27 4.10 -4.85 -1.59
C PHE A 27 3.90 -5.84 -0.44
N GLN A 28 2.72 -5.86 0.19
CA GLN A 28 2.36 -6.81 1.24
C GLN A 28 2.59 -8.26 0.77
N ALA A 29 2.03 -8.61 -0.40
CA ALA A 29 2.19 -9.94 -0.98
C ALA A 29 3.66 -10.28 -1.29
N ALA A 30 4.47 -9.29 -1.69
CA ALA A 30 5.89 -9.51 -1.94
C ALA A 30 6.67 -9.81 -0.66
N VAL A 31 6.36 -9.12 0.45
CA VAL A 31 6.96 -9.36 1.78
C VAL A 31 6.60 -10.75 2.29
N GLU A 32 5.34 -11.16 2.17
CA GLU A 32 4.86 -12.49 2.55
C GLU A 32 5.57 -13.59 1.76
N ARG A 33 5.64 -13.43 0.43
CA ARG A 33 6.33 -14.39 -0.45
C ARG A 33 7.81 -14.53 -0.11
N LEU A 34 8.45 -13.47 0.39
CA LEU A 34 9.86 -13.49 0.81
C LEU A 34 10.06 -14.01 2.23
N GLY A 35 8.98 -14.29 2.98
CA GLY A 35 9.06 -14.73 4.37
C GLY A 35 9.61 -13.64 5.32
N LEU A 36 9.43 -12.37 4.95
CA LEU A 36 9.87 -11.24 5.76
C LEU A 36 8.77 -10.81 6.73
N LEU A 37 9.17 -10.11 7.79
CA LEU A 37 8.25 -9.60 8.80
C LEU A 37 7.62 -8.29 8.34
N GLN A 38 6.33 -8.15 8.57
CA GLN A 38 5.57 -6.90 8.49
C GLN A 38 4.56 -6.82 9.63
N PRO A 39 4.15 -5.61 10.06
CA PRO A 39 3.06 -5.45 11.01
C PRO A 39 1.77 -6.06 10.47
N GLN A 40 0.86 -6.46 11.34
CA GLN A 40 -0.51 -6.80 10.93
C GLN A 40 -1.11 -5.59 10.21
N ASN A 41 -1.55 -5.78 8.97
CA ASN A 41 -2.03 -4.72 8.12
C ASN A 41 -3.11 -5.22 7.15
N ALA A 42 -3.83 -4.29 6.54
CA ALA A 42 -4.83 -4.58 5.52
C ALA A 42 -4.84 -3.44 4.48
N THR A 43 -5.14 -3.79 3.23
CA THR A 43 -5.41 -2.84 2.15
C THR A 43 -6.92 -2.75 1.91
N VAL A 44 -7.41 -1.53 1.77
CA VAL A 44 -8.83 -1.24 1.65
C VAL A 44 -9.05 -0.15 0.63
N THR A 45 -10.18 -0.22 -0.10
CA THR A 45 -10.56 0.78 -1.10
C THR A 45 -11.89 1.46 -0.76
N ALA A 46 -12.60 0.97 0.26
CA ALA A 46 -13.87 1.49 0.74
C ALA A 46 -13.80 1.77 2.25
N MET A 47 -14.56 2.77 2.70
CA MET A 47 -14.55 3.19 4.10
C MET A 47 -15.10 2.10 5.03
N GLU A 48 -16.14 1.40 4.58
CA GLU A 48 -16.78 0.32 5.35
C GLU A 48 -15.78 -0.81 5.63
N GLN A 49 -14.96 -1.16 4.64
CA GLN A 49 -13.89 -2.14 4.79
C GLN A 49 -12.79 -1.64 5.73
N ALA A 50 -12.47 -0.35 5.69
CA ALA A 50 -11.48 0.25 6.58
C ALA A 50 -11.91 0.13 8.05
N VAL A 51 -13.18 0.38 8.34
CA VAL A 51 -13.76 0.23 9.68
C VAL A 51 -13.79 -1.22 10.15
N GLU A 52 -14.12 -2.16 9.27
CA GLU A 52 -14.07 -3.60 9.60
C GLU A 52 -12.64 -4.03 9.95
N LYS A 53 -11.67 -3.67 9.09
CA LYS A 53 -10.27 -4.05 9.25
C LYS A 53 -9.55 -3.32 10.39
N SER A 54 -9.93 -2.10 10.72
CA SER A 54 -9.37 -1.39 11.88
C SER A 54 -9.65 -2.12 13.19
N ARG A 55 -10.83 -2.74 13.32
CA ARG A 55 -11.19 -3.55 14.49
C ARG A 55 -10.40 -4.85 14.59
N GLU A 56 -10.03 -5.46 13.47
CA GLU A 56 -9.18 -6.66 13.42
C GLU A 56 -7.72 -6.37 13.76
N ILE A 57 -7.19 -5.22 13.33
CA ILE A 57 -5.78 -4.81 13.53
C ILE A 57 -5.58 -4.17 14.90
N GLY A 58 -6.53 -3.35 15.35
CA GLY A 58 -6.48 -2.59 16.60
C GLY A 58 -5.86 -1.20 16.45
N PHE A 59 -6.24 -0.32 17.38
CA PHE A 59 -5.74 1.06 17.49
C PHE A 59 -4.56 1.16 18.49
N PRO A 60 -3.64 2.13 18.32
CA PRO A 60 -3.56 3.08 17.21
C PRO A 60 -3.05 2.42 15.91
N LEU A 61 -3.56 2.87 14.77
CA LEU A 61 -3.19 2.36 13.44
C LEU A 61 -2.66 3.46 12.52
N VAL A 62 -1.83 3.09 11.56
CA VAL A 62 -1.24 4.04 10.60
C VAL A 62 -1.90 3.89 9.24
N VAL A 63 -2.68 4.89 8.83
CA VAL A 63 -3.29 4.95 7.51
C VAL A 63 -2.25 5.44 6.51
N ARG A 64 -2.03 4.67 5.43
CA ARG A 64 -1.00 4.97 4.42
C ARG A 64 -1.51 4.75 3.00
N PRO A 65 -1.71 5.82 2.21
CA PRO A 65 -2.07 5.68 0.81
C PRO A 65 -0.97 5.01 -0.04
N SER A 66 -1.40 4.41 -1.15
CA SER A 66 -0.51 3.97 -2.24
C SER A 66 -0.10 5.17 -3.12
N TYR A 67 1.04 5.07 -3.82
CA TYR A 67 1.53 6.08 -4.77
C TYR A 67 1.71 7.51 -4.19
N VAL A 68 2.01 7.62 -2.89
CA VAL A 68 2.32 8.89 -2.21
C VAL A 68 3.69 8.85 -1.55
N LEU A 69 4.33 10.02 -1.52
CA LEU A 69 5.63 10.25 -0.92
C LEU A 69 5.57 11.44 0.06
N GLY A 70 6.50 11.48 1.02
CA GLY A 70 6.56 12.53 2.04
C GLY A 70 5.45 12.48 3.09
N GLY A 71 4.80 11.33 3.30
CA GLY A 71 3.73 11.18 4.30
C GLY A 71 2.43 11.88 3.95
N ARG A 72 2.22 12.24 2.68
CA ARG A 72 1.01 12.95 2.24
C ARG A 72 -0.24 12.12 2.54
N ALA A 73 -1.16 12.69 3.31
CA ALA A 73 -2.38 12.04 3.78
C ALA A 73 -2.14 10.73 4.57
N MET A 74 -0.95 10.58 5.18
CA MET A 74 -0.74 9.56 6.20
C MET A 74 -1.16 10.11 7.56
N GLU A 75 -1.78 9.26 8.36
CA GLU A 75 -2.28 9.65 9.67
C GLU A 75 -2.15 8.49 10.66
N ILE A 76 -1.90 8.83 11.92
CA ILE A 76 -2.03 7.89 13.03
C ILE A 76 -3.44 8.08 13.57
N VAL A 77 -4.25 7.05 13.44
CA VAL A 77 -5.65 7.04 13.86
C VAL A 77 -5.74 6.29 15.19
N TYR A 78 -6.48 6.86 16.14
CA TYR A 78 -6.55 6.38 17.52
C TYR A 78 -7.88 5.74 17.88
N ASP A 79 -8.93 5.99 17.10
CA ASP A 79 -10.26 5.43 17.27
C ASP A 79 -11.00 5.37 15.92
N GLU A 80 -12.27 4.93 15.94
CA GLU A 80 -13.06 4.72 14.73
C GLU A 80 -13.56 6.03 14.07
N GLN A 81 -13.49 7.18 14.75
CA GLN A 81 -14.08 8.45 14.30
C GLN A 81 -13.13 9.32 13.47
#